data_AF-A0A6B2G4P0-F1
#
_entry.id   AF-A0A6B2G4P0-F1
#
_cell.length_a   1.000
_cell.length_b   1.000
_cell.length_c   1.000
_cell.angle_alpha   90.00
_cell.angle_beta   90.00
_cell.angle_gamma   90.00
#
_symmetry.space_group_name_H-M   'P 1'
#
loop_
_entity.id
_entity.type
_entity.pdbx_description
1 polymer ?
#
loop_
_entity_poly.entity_id
_entity_poly.type
_entity_poly.pdbx_seq_one_letter_code
_entity_poly.pdbx_strand_id
1 'polypeptide(L)'
;HLLTQRAFKESGVEFMDLYSHLIPVYDIEPIEKITDAYLDQYLWYEAEKRRLFPPWIKPADTEPPPLLLYKFCQGINNLKDIWETSDGQCNVILETKFEKLYEKIDLTLLNRLLRLIMDHNIADYMTAKNNIIINFKDMNHTNSFGLIRGLQFSSFIVQYYCLVLDLLVLGLHRASEIAGPPKMPNDYLCYQSTEIETSHPIRLYTRYIDQLFIVFRFTNEECRDMIQRYLTEYPDPNNENIVGYRNKKCWPRDQRMRLMKHDVNLGRAIFWDINNRLPRSITSVSWENSFAMVYSGDNPNMLFGMFGYECRIIPRCRLAQSCSEVGHRDGVWNLQNESTKERTAQCVLRVDDLSIAKFHNRVRQ
;
A
#
# COMPACT_ATOMS: atom_id res chain seq x y z
N HIS A 1 1.47 -32.13 -16.88
CA HIS A 1 0.60 -31.39 -15.96
C HIS A 1 0.09 -30.08 -16.56
N LEU A 2 0.94 -29.10 -16.87
CA LEU A 2 0.51 -27.77 -17.35
C LEU A 2 -0.39 -27.78 -18.61
N LEU A 3 -0.11 -28.64 -19.60
CA LEU A 3 -0.91 -28.71 -20.84
C LEU A 3 -2.27 -29.40 -20.65
N THR A 4 -2.32 -30.49 -19.88
CA THR A 4 -3.46 -31.43 -19.91
C THR A 4 -4.29 -31.47 -18.64
N GLN A 5 -3.73 -31.15 -17.48
CA GLN A 5 -4.41 -31.30 -16.20
C GLN A 5 -5.24 -30.05 -15.88
N ARG A 6 -6.54 -30.24 -15.65
CA ARG A 6 -7.51 -29.20 -15.27
C ARG A 6 -8.38 -29.59 -14.07
N ALA A 7 -8.21 -30.80 -13.56
CA ALA A 7 -8.79 -31.27 -12.31
C ALA A 7 -7.65 -31.72 -11.39
N PHE A 8 -7.74 -31.34 -10.13
CA PHE A 8 -6.70 -31.54 -9.13
C PHE A 8 -7.28 -32.24 -7.92
N LYS A 9 -6.42 -32.80 -7.07
CA LYS A 9 -6.85 -33.41 -5.83
C LYS A 9 -7.32 -32.36 -4.82
N GLU A 10 -8.03 -32.82 -3.80
CA GLU A 10 -8.40 -31.98 -2.67
C GLU A 10 -7.17 -31.48 -1.91
N SER A 11 -7.31 -30.32 -1.28
CA SER A 11 -6.29 -29.70 -0.44
C SER A 11 -6.79 -29.64 1.01
N GLY A 12 -5.97 -30.15 1.93
CA GLY A 12 -6.22 -29.99 3.35
C GLY A 12 -6.05 -28.54 3.78
N VAL A 13 -6.83 -28.07 4.75
CA VAL A 13 -6.60 -26.76 5.39
C VAL A 13 -6.42 -26.93 6.89
N GLU A 14 -5.38 -26.31 7.43
CA GLU A 14 -5.14 -26.19 8.86
C GLU A 14 -5.04 -24.71 9.24
N PHE A 15 -5.09 -24.40 10.54
CA PHE A 15 -4.93 -23.03 11.02
C PHE A 15 -3.73 -22.92 11.94
N MET A 16 -2.81 -22.04 11.59
CA MET A 16 -1.75 -21.61 12.47
C MET A 16 -2.29 -20.51 13.38
N ASP A 17 -2.29 -20.76 14.69
CA ASP A 17 -2.73 -19.80 15.70
C ASP A 17 -1.58 -18.86 16.09
N LEU A 18 -1.79 -17.56 15.90
CA LEU A 18 -0.86 -16.49 16.30
C LEU A 18 -1.35 -15.73 17.55
N TYR A 19 -2.25 -16.35 18.34
CA TYR A 19 -2.87 -15.83 19.57
C TYR A 19 -3.61 -14.49 19.43
N SER A 20 -3.85 -14.06 18.20
CA SER A 20 -4.48 -12.78 17.85
C SER A 20 -5.35 -12.91 16.60
N HIS A 21 -4.90 -13.72 15.65
CA HIS A 21 -5.60 -14.09 14.45
C HIS A 21 -5.12 -15.48 14.00
N LEU A 22 -5.91 -16.12 13.14
CA LEU A 22 -5.59 -17.40 12.56
C LEU A 22 -5.10 -17.21 11.12
N ILE A 23 -4.07 -17.95 10.73
CA ILE A 23 -3.60 -18.00 9.35
C ILE A 23 -3.95 -19.36 8.76
N PRO A 24 -4.70 -19.43 7.65
CA PRO A 24 -4.94 -20.69 6.97
C PRO A 24 -3.65 -21.21 6.32
N VAL A 25 -3.34 -22.48 6.56
CA VAL A 25 -2.23 -23.22 5.97
C VAL A 25 -2.83 -24.32 5.11
N TYR A 26 -2.49 -24.32 3.82
CA TYR A 26 -3.03 -25.30 2.88
C TYR A 26 -2.00 -26.40 2.63
N ASP A 27 -2.46 -27.64 2.71
CA ASP A 27 -1.67 -28.82 2.34
C ASP A 27 -2.03 -29.24 0.91
N ILE A 28 -1.05 -29.24 0.03
CA ILE A 28 -1.19 -29.49 -1.41
C ILE A 28 -0.39 -30.74 -1.74
N GLU A 29 -0.95 -31.58 -2.61
CA GLU A 29 -0.30 -32.82 -3.04
C GLU A 29 1.16 -32.56 -3.50
N PRO A 30 2.14 -33.34 -3.02
CA PRO A 30 3.56 -33.09 -3.31
C PRO A 30 3.90 -33.02 -4.81
N ILE A 31 3.27 -33.86 -5.65
CA ILE A 31 3.56 -33.89 -7.09
C ILE A 31 3.04 -32.63 -7.80
N GLU A 32 1.89 -32.12 -7.36
CA GLU A 32 1.30 -30.87 -7.85
C GLU A 32 2.14 -29.68 -7.36
N LYS A 33 2.63 -29.73 -6.11
CA LYS A 33 3.50 -28.72 -5.53
C LYS A 33 4.80 -28.53 -6.31
N ILE A 34 5.42 -29.60 -6.82
CA ILE A 34 6.61 -29.51 -7.69
C ILE A 34 6.29 -28.74 -8.97
N THR A 35 5.15 -29.04 -9.60
CA THR A 35 4.72 -28.35 -10.82
C THR A 35 4.43 -26.88 -10.55
N ASP A 36 3.74 -26.58 -9.44
CA ASP A 36 3.38 -25.23 -9.04
C ASP A 36 4.61 -24.39 -8.69
N ALA A 37 5.61 -24.98 -8.01
CA ALA A 37 6.87 -24.32 -7.69
C ALA A 37 7.70 -24.02 -8.94
N TYR A 38 7.79 -24.97 -9.89
CA TYR A 38 8.45 -24.72 -11.17
C TYR A 38 7.76 -23.59 -11.94
N LEU A 39 6.42 -23.59 -11.96
CA LEU A 39 5.65 -22.57 -12.63
C LEU A 39 5.86 -21.18 -12.00
N ASP A 40 5.81 -21.08 -10.66
CA ASP A 40 6.06 -19.84 -9.94
C ASP A 40 7.42 -19.22 -10.31
N GLN A 41 8.49 -20.01 -10.28
CA GLN A 41 9.83 -19.56 -10.63
C GLN A 41 9.92 -19.10 -12.09
N TYR A 42 9.32 -19.85 -13.02
CA TYR A 42 9.26 -19.47 -14.43
C TYR A 42 8.52 -18.14 -14.64
N LEU A 43 7.39 -17.95 -13.97
CA LEU A 43 6.56 -16.75 -14.08
C LEU A 43 7.29 -15.51 -13.58
N TRP A 44 7.91 -15.58 -12.40
CA TRP A 44 8.64 -14.45 -11.85
C TRP A 44 9.85 -14.06 -12.71
N TYR A 45 10.60 -15.05 -13.20
CA TYR A 45 11.74 -14.80 -14.09
C TYR A 45 11.33 -14.10 -15.40
N GLU A 46 10.31 -14.61 -16.10
CA GLU A 46 9.85 -13.99 -17.35
C GLU A 46 9.15 -12.64 -17.12
N ALA A 47 8.48 -12.45 -15.98
CA ALA A 47 7.84 -11.20 -15.62
C ALA A 47 8.85 -10.08 -15.34
N GLU A 48 9.95 -10.38 -14.64
CA GLU A 48 11.03 -9.41 -14.40
C GLU A 48 11.73 -9.06 -15.72
N LYS A 49 12.07 -10.07 -16.53
CA LYS A 49 12.71 -9.89 -17.84
C LYS A 49 11.89 -9.00 -18.78
N ARG A 50 10.57 -9.09 -18.73
CA ARG A 50 9.64 -8.28 -19.54
C ARG A 50 9.17 -7.01 -18.84
N ARG A 51 9.64 -6.76 -17.61
CA ARG A 51 9.26 -5.60 -16.78
C ARG A 51 7.75 -5.47 -16.60
N LEU A 52 7.08 -6.58 -16.32
CA LEU A 52 5.62 -6.62 -16.13
C LEU A 52 5.19 -5.77 -14.92
N PHE A 53 5.97 -5.84 -13.83
CA PHE A 53 5.65 -5.14 -12.59
C PHE A 53 6.38 -3.79 -12.52
N PRO A 54 5.64 -2.67 -12.42
CA PRO A 54 6.24 -1.35 -12.23
C PRO A 54 6.85 -1.19 -10.83
N PRO A 55 7.78 -0.23 -10.65
CA PRO A 55 8.62 -0.12 -9.46
C PRO A 55 7.87 0.23 -8.16
N TRP A 56 6.61 0.69 -8.23
CA TRP A 56 5.81 0.98 -7.03
C TRP A 56 5.26 -0.28 -6.34
N ILE A 57 5.31 -1.43 -7.01
CA ILE A 57 4.90 -2.72 -6.46
C ILE A 57 6.03 -3.26 -5.59
N LYS A 58 5.72 -3.49 -4.31
CA LYS A 58 6.62 -4.02 -3.30
C LYS A 58 5.95 -5.21 -2.59
N PRO A 59 6.71 -6.14 -1.99
CA PRO A 59 8.17 -6.23 -1.96
C PRO A 59 8.78 -6.49 -3.34
N ALA A 60 10.01 -6.01 -3.54
CA ALA A 60 10.84 -6.31 -4.70
C ALA A 60 12.18 -6.85 -4.19
N ASP A 61 12.86 -7.66 -5.00
CA ASP A 61 14.06 -8.40 -4.57
C ASP A 61 15.27 -7.48 -4.32
N THR A 62 15.22 -6.25 -4.80
CA THR A 62 16.33 -5.29 -4.70
C THR A 62 16.51 -4.69 -3.31
N GLU A 63 15.46 -4.68 -2.48
CA GLU A 63 15.41 -3.84 -1.29
C GLU A 63 14.75 -4.54 -0.10
N PRO A 64 15.44 -4.67 1.06
CA PRO A 64 14.79 -5.10 2.28
C PRO A 64 13.82 -4.02 2.81
N PRO A 65 12.78 -4.39 3.59
CA PRO A 65 11.76 -3.44 4.04
C PRO A 65 12.30 -2.19 4.77
N PRO A 66 13.33 -2.25 5.64
CA PRO A 66 13.90 -1.05 6.25
C PRO A 66 14.57 -0.10 5.26
N LEU A 67 15.20 -0.62 4.20
CA LEU A 67 15.77 0.22 3.14
C LEU A 67 14.67 0.87 2.31
N LEU A 68 13.60 0.14 2.01
CA LEU A 68 12.42 0.66 1.34
C LEU A 68 11.77 1.80 2.15
N LEU A 69 11.69 1.65 3.47
CA LEU A 69 11.23 2.71 4.37
C LEU A 69 12.11 3.95 4.27
N TYR A 70 13.44 3.78 4.31
CA TYR A 70 14.38 4.87 4.17
C TYR A 70 14.23 5.58 2.81
N LYS A 71 14.12 4.82 1.72
CA LYS A 71 13.86 5.36 0.38
C LYS A 71 12.54 6.12 0.31
N PHE A 72 11.49 5.64 0.97
CA PHE A 72 10.21 6.34 1.05
C PHE A 72 10.32 7.68 1.80
N CYS A 73 10.97 7.70 2.97
CA CYS A 73 11.26 8.94 3.70
C CYS A 73 12.08 9.94 2.84
N GLN A 74 13.10 9.43 2.17
CA GLN A 74 13.98 10.21 1.32
C GLN A 74 13.25 10.73 0.08
N GLY A 75 12.39 9.91 -0.53
CA GLY A 75 11.54 10.28 -1.65
C GLY A 75 10.57 11.40 -1.27
N ILE A 76 9.90 11.31 -0.12
CA ILE A 76 9.05 12.41 0.39
C ILE A 76 9.88 13.69 0.52
N ASN A 77 11.07 13.62 1.12
CA ASN A 77 11.90 14.79 1.36
C ASN A 77 12.47 15.43 0.08
N ASN A 78 12.64 14.64 -0.99
CA ASN A 78 13.19 15.08 -2.27
C ASN A 78 12.12 15.64 -3.22
N LEU A 79 10.82 15.53 -2.89
CA LEU A 79 9.75 16.16 -3.67
C LEU A 79 9.91 17.68 -3.68
N LYS A 80 9.53 18.29 -4.81
CA LYS A 80 9.64 19.73 -5.02
C LYS A 80 8.75 20.51 -4.03
N ASP A 81 9.37 21.41 -3.28
CA ASP A 81 8.75 22.36 -2.35
C ASP A 81 7.76 21.71 -1.36
N ILE A 82 7.99 20.44 -1.01
CA ILE A 82 7.05 19.64 -0.20
C ILE A 82 6.80 20.22 1.19
N TRP A 83 7.81 20.86 1.79
CA TRP A 83 7.73 21.42 3.14
C TRP A 83 7.19 22.85 3.20
N GLU A 84 6.97 23.46 2.04
CA GLU A 84 6.42 24.82 1.96
C GLU A 84 4.90 24.78 2.17
N THR A 85 4.39 25.69 2.98
CA THR A 85 2.95 25.81 3.28
C THR A 85 2.52 27.28 3.38
N SER A 86 3.32 28.22 2.86
CA SER A 86 3.05 29.66 2.92
C SER A 86 1.73 30.01 2.24
N ASP A 87 1.43 29.36 1.12
CA ASP A 87 0.26 29.63 0.28
C ASP A 87 -0.97 28.75 0.65
N GLY A 88 -0.93 28.10 1.81
CA GLY A 88 -2.00 27.19 2.25
C GLY A 88 -1.97 25.82 1.57
N GLN A 89 -0.83 25.41 1.05
CA GLN A 89 -0.63 24.06 0.52
C GLN A 89 -0.68 23.02 1.64
N CYS A 90 -1.19 21.83 1.32
CA CYS A 90 -1.29 20.71 2.27
C CYS A 90 -0.71 19.44 1.66
N ASN A 91 -0.04 18.64 2.49
CA ASN A 91 0.37 17.28 2.11
C ASN A 91 -0.49 16.28 2.85
N VAL A 92 -0.86 15.20 2.17
CA VAL A 92 -1.60 14.12 2.80
C VAL A 92 -0.91 12.80 2.54
N ILE A 93 -0.68 12.02 3.60
CA ILE A 93 -0.32 10.61 3.47
C ILE A 93 -1.57 9.79 3.77
N LEU A 94 -1.96 8.94 2.83
CA LEU A 94 -3.01 7.94 3.03
C LEU A 94 -2.36 6.55 3.15
N GLU A 95 -2.50 5.96 4.33
CA GLU A 95 -2.27 4.55 4.59
C GLU A 95 -3.61 3.82 4.52
N THR A 96 -3.71 2.83 3.65
CA THR A 96 -4.89 1.99 3.58
C THR A 96 -4.55 0.56 3.15
N LYS A 97 -5.54 -0.31 3.11
CA LYS A 97 -5.41 -1.72 2.75
C LYS A 97 -6.60 -2.16 1.93
N PHE A 98 -6.34 -2.99 0.92
CA PHE A 98 -7.38 -3.69 0.19
C PHE A 98 -8.03 -4.76 1.07
N GLU A 99 -9.28 -4.53 1.45
CA GLU A 99 -10.04 -5.48 2.26
C GLU A 99 -10.55 -6.63 1.41
N LYS A 100 -10.50 -7.83 2.00
CA LYS A 100 -11.02 -9.07 1.42
C LYS A 100 -10.53 -9.33 -0.01
N LEU A 101 -9.33 -8.87 -0.34
CA LEU A 101 -8.74 -9.01 -1.66
C LEU A 101 -8.74 -10.47 -2.10
N TYR A 102 -8.14 -11.34 -1.31
CA TYR A 102 -8.00 -12.77 -1.62
C TYR A 102 -9.35 -13.48 -1.73
N GLU A 103 -10.33 -13.06 -0.94
CA GLU A 103 -11.66 -13.68 -0.89
C GLU A 103 -12.55 -13.25 -2.06
N LYS A 104 -12.30 -12.07 -2.66
CA LYS A 104 -13.15 -11.47 -3.70
C LYS A 104 -12.67 -11.68 -5.13
N ILE A 105 -11.61 -12.47 -5.35
CA ILE A 105 -11.11 -12.74 -6.70
C ILE A 105 -12.06 -13.70 -7.41
N ASP A 106 -12.74 -13.19 -8.45
CA ASP A 106 -13.52 -14.01 -9.37
C ASP A 106 -12.59 -14.75 -10.34
N LEU A 107 -12.67 -16.09 -10.32
CA LEU A 107 -11.84 -16.96 -11.16
C LEU A 107 -12.11 -16.77 -12.65
N THR A 108 -13.34 -16.42 -13.05
CA THR A 108 -13.69 -16.20 -14.46
C THR A 108 -13.03 -14.93 -15.01
N LEU A 109 -13.06 -13.86 -14.24
CA LEU A 109 -12.36 -12.61 -14.56
C LEU A 109 -10.84 -12.82 -14.51
N LEU A 110 -10.34 -13.50 -13.48
CA LEU A 110 -8.92 -13.81 -13.34
C LEU A 110 -8.38 -14.55 -14.56
N ASN A 111 -9.10 -15.55 -15.08
CA ASN A 111 -8.68 -16.29 -16.27
C ASN A 111 -8.50 -15.37 -17.48
N ARG A 112 -9.46 -14.46 -17.72
CA ARG A 112 -9.38 -13.49 -18.81
C ARG A 112 -8.19 -12.55 -18.65
N LEU A 113 -7.94 -12.07 -17.44
CA LEU A 113 -6.81 -11.19 -17.15
C LEU A 113 -5.47 -11.92 -17.35
N LEU A 114 -5.33 -13.15 -16.83
CA LEU A 114 -4.10 -13.94 -17.00
C LEU A 114 -3.80 -14.20 -18.48
N ARG A 115 -4.81 -14.51 -19.30
CA ARG A 115 -4.65 -14.71 -20.75
C ARG A 115 -4.07 -13.50 -21.50
N LEU A 116 -4.09 -12.29 -20.93
CA LEU A 116 -3.47 -11.11 -21.53
C LEU A 116 -1.94 -11.14 -21.40
N ILE A 117 -1.40 -11.78 -20.36
CA ILE A 117 0.03 -11.74 -20.03
C ILE A 117 0.75 -13.06 -20.26
N MET A 118 0.04 -14.18 -20.38
CA MET A 118 0.62 -15.51 -20.52
C MET A 118 -0.17 -16.39 -21.48
N ASP A 119 0.40 -17.54 -21.83
CA ASP A 119 -0.26 -18.53 -22.68
C ASP A 119 -1.55 -19.06 -22.03
N HIS A 120 -2.55 -19.33 -22.86
CA HIS A 120 -3.87 -19.80 -22.45
C HIS A 120 -3.81 -21.07 -21.59
N ASN A 121 -2.90 -22.00 -21.90
CA ASN A 121 -2.75 -23.24 -21.13
C ASN A 121 -2.31 -22.99 -19.68
N ILE A 122 -1.41 -22.01 -19.48
CA ILE A 122 -0.93 -21.64 -18.15
C ILE A 122 -2.04 -20.91 -17.39
N ALA A 123 -2.74 -19.98 -18.04
CA ALA A 123 -3.87 -19.28 -17.45
C ALA A 123 -4.99 -20.24 -17.00
N ASP A 124 -5.30 -21.23 -17.84
CA ASP A 124 -6.30 -22.26 -17.53
C ASP A 124 -5.84 -23.18 -16.40
N TYR A 125 -4.56 -23.55 -16.37
CA TYR A 125 -3.98 -24.29 -15.24
C TYR A 125 -4.12 -23.52 -13.94
N MET A 126 -3.68 -22.26 -13.90
CA MET A 126 -3.71 -21.41 -12.70
C MET A 126 -5.13 -21.14 -12.19
N THR A 127 -6.08 -20.96 -13.10
CA THR A 127 -7.49 -20.73 -12.73
C THR A 127 -8.12 -22.02 -12.20
N ALA A 128 -7.95 -23.14 -12.91
CA ALA A 128 -8.48 -24.43 -12.49
C ALA A 128 -7.87 -24.90 -11.16
N LYS A 129 -6.61 -24.57 -10.90
CA LYS A 129 -5.92 -24.94 -9.66
C LYS A 129 -6.45 -24.22 -8.41
N ASN A 130 -7.12 -23.09 -8.57
CA ASN A 130 -7.85 -22.44 -7.48
C ASN A 130 -9.24 -23.05 -7.24
N ASN A 131 -9.78 -23.78 -8.22
CA ASN A 131 -11.09 -24.45 -8.14
C ASN A 131 -10.92 -25.91 -7.68
N ILE A 132 -10.51 -26.09 -6.42
CA ILE A 132 -10.32 -27.40 -5.81
C ILE A 132 -11.20 -27.58 -4.57
N ILE A 133 -11.36 -28.84 -4.15
CA ILE A 133 -12.04 -29.17 -2.90
C ILE A 133 -11.09 -28.87 -1.75
N ILE A 134 -11.54 -28.05 -0.81
CA ILE A 134 -10.86 -27.78 0.46
C ILE A 134 -11.47 -28.72 1.51
N ASN A 135 -10.61 -29.48 2.17
CA ASN A 135 -10.99 -30.46 3.19
C ASN A 135 -10.46 -30.04 4.57
N PHE A 136 -11.34 -30.09 5.58
CA PHE A 136 -10.95 -30.04 6.99
C PHE A 136 -11.74 -31.09 7.78
N LYS A 137 -11.07 -32.16 8.22
CA LYS A 137 -11.68 -33.30 8.93
C LYS A 137 -12.80 -33.92 8.10
N ASP A 138 -14.06 -33.70 8.50
CA ASP A 138 -15.25 -34.22 7.82
C ASP A 138 -15.91 -33.17 6.90
N MET A 139 -15.37 -31.94 6.85
CA MET A 139 -15.93 -30.83 6.09
C MET A 139 -15.25 -30.70 4.73
N ASN A 140 -16.05 -30.82 3.65
CA ASN A 140 -15.59 -30.64 2.28
C ASN A 140 -16.36 -29.50 1.59
N HIS A 141 -15.63 -28.60 0.94
CA HIS A 141 -16.21 -27.50 0.18
C HIS A 141 -15.41 -27.23 -1.10
N THR A 142 -16.08 -27.03 -2.23
CA THR A 142 -15.41 -26.68 -3.50
C THR A 142 -15.18 -25.17 -3.59
N ASN A 143 -13.92 -24.74 -3.70
CA ASN A 143 -13.55 -23.33 -3.78
C ASN A 143 -13.87 -22.73 -5.17
N SER A 144 -15.12 -22.32 -5.38
CA SER A 144 -15.56 -21.69 -6.64
C SER A 144 -15.28 -20.19 -6.72
N PHE A 145 -14.98 -19.52 -5.60
CA PHE A 145 -14.76 -18.09 -5.51
C PHE A 145 -13.66 -17.76 -4.51
N GLY A 146 -12.77 -16.84 -4.87
CA GLY A 146 -11.60 -16.48 -4.07
C GLY A 146 -10.35 -17.30 -4.40
N LEU A 147 -9.22 -16.80 -3.93
CA LEU A 147 -7.89 -17.33 -4.21
C LEU A 147 -7.38 -18.19 -3.05
N ILE A 148 -6.79 -19.35 -3.38
CA ILE A 148 -6.12 -20.20 -2.41
C ILE A 148 -4.69 -19.68 -2.20
N ARG A 149 -4.45 -19.10 -1.02
CA ARG A 149 -3.16 -18.47 -0.70
C ARG A 149 -1.98 -19.44 -0.59
N GLY A 150 -2.22 -20.73 -0.41
CA GLY A 150 -1.16 -21.74 -0.24
C GLY A 150 -0.55 -22.27 -1.54
N LEU A 151 -1.13 -21.97 -2.71
CA LEU A 151 -0.51 -22.35 -3.99
C LEU A 151 0.79 -21.56 -4.18
N GLN A 152 1.80 -22.19 -4.77
CA GLN A 152 3.14 -21.57 -4.88
C GLN A 152 3.10 -20.29 -5.72
N PHE A 153 2.38 -20.29 -6.85
CA PHE A 153 2.23 -19.14 -7.74
C PHE A 153 1.15 -18.14 -7.30
N SER A 154 0.53 -18.30 -6.13
CA SER A 154 -0.48 -17.35 -5.65
C SER A 154 0.10 -15.95 -5.41
N SER A 155 1.39 -15.87 -5.07
CA SER A 155 2.13 -14.60 -4.97
C SER A 155 2.02 -13.79 -6.27
N PHE A 156 2.28 -14.43 -7.41
CA PHE A 156 2.23 -13.83 -8.73
C PHE A 156 0.81 -13.33 -9.08
N ILE A 157 -0.20 -14.18 -8.85
CA ILE A 157 -1.60 -13.82 -9.11
C ILE A 157 -2.01 -12.58 -8.33
N VAL A 158 -1.69 -12.55 -7.03
CA VAL A 158 -2.04 -11.43 -6.14
C VAL A 158 -1.39 -10.15 -6.63
N GLN A 159 -0.09 -10.19 -6.95
CA GLN A 159 0.65 -9.00 -7.38
C GLN A 159 0.13 -8.46 -8.73
N TYR A 160 -0.21 -9.35 -9.66
CA TYR A 160 -0.80 -8.97 -10.94
C TYR A 160 -2.22 -8.45 -10.80
N TYR A 161 -3.05 -9.10 -10.00
CA TYR A 161 -4.42 -8.62 -9.75
C TYR A 161 -4.41 -7.26 -9.05
N CYS A 162 -3.50 -7.05 -8.10
CA CYS A 162 -3.33 -5.75 -7.47
C CYS A 162 -2.77 -4.71 -8.43
N LEU A 163 -1.93 -5.05 -9.40
CA LEU A 163 -1.53 -4.10 -10.46
C LEU A 163 -2.76 -3.57 -11.21
N VAL A 164 -3.75 -4.41 -11.50
CA VAL A 164 -5.01 -3.96 -12.11
C VAL A 164 -5.76 -2.99 -11.18
N LEU A 165 -5.78 -3.26 -9.88
CA LEU A 165 -6.36 -2.35 -8.89
C LEU A 165 -5.58 -1.03 -8.77
N ASP A 166 -4.25 -1.06 -8.82
CA ASP A 166 -3.39 0.12 -8.79
C ASP A 166 -3.73 1.05 -9.96
N LEU A 167 -4.00 0.49 -11.15
CA LEU A 167 -4.43 1.25 -12.32
C LEU A 167 -5.82 1.89 -12.15
N LEU A 168 -6.73 1.26 -11.40
CA LEU A 168 -8.02 1.87 -11.05
C LEU A 168 -7.85 3.03 -10.05
N VAL A 169 -6.94 2.89 -9.09
CA VAL A 169 -6.67 3.92 -8.09
C VAL A 169 -5.95 5.12 -8.70
N LEU A 170 -4.90 4.88 -9.49
CA LEU A 170 -4.07 5.94 -10.07
C LEU A 170 -4.68 6.55 -11.34
N GLY A 171 -5.37 5.74 -12.13
CA GLY A 171 -5.69 6.06 -13.52
C GLY A 171 -4.49 5.84 -14.45
N LEU A 172 -4.77 5.54 -15.73
CA LEU A 172 -3.74 5.19 -16.72
C LEU A 172 -2.71 6.30 -16.93
N HIS A 173 -3.15 7.56 -16.95
CA HIS A 173 -2.27 8.69 -17.17
C HIS A 173 -1.23 8.82 -16.06
N ARG A 174 -1.68 8.90 -14.79
CA ARG A 174 -0.76 9.04 -13.66
C ARG A 174 0.12 7.80 -13.46
N ALA A 175 -0.43 6.60 -13.68
CA ALA A 175 0.37 5.37 -13.62
C ALA A 175 1.50 5.36 -14.67
N SER A 176 1.24 5.86 -15.89
CA SER A 176 2.26 5.96 -16.94
C SER A 176 3.35 6.97 -16.62
N GLU A 177 2.99 8.10 -16.00
CA GLU A 177 3.95 9.12 -15.55
C GLU A 177 4.88 8.61 -14.44
N ILE A 178 4.33 7.84 -13.48
CA ILE A 178 5.11 7.23 -12.40
C ILE A 178 6.03 6.14 -12.96
N ALA A 179 5.52 5.27 -13.84
CA ALA A 179 6.31 4.17 -14.41
C ALA A 179 7.41 4.67 -15.37
N GLY A 180 7.19 5.82 -16.00
CA GLY A 180 8.04 6.32 -17.07
C GLY A 180 7.79 5.59 -18.40
N PRO A 181 8.44 6.04 -19.49
CA PRO A 181 8.27 5.45 -20.80
C PRO A 181 8.85 4.03 -20.85
N PRO A 182 8.25 3.08 -21.60
CA PRO A 182 8.69 1.68 -21.63
C PRO A 182 10.16 1.48 -22.05
N LYS A 183 10.70 2.39 -22.88
CA LYS A 183 12.10 2.35 -23.32
C LYS A 183 13.08 2.67 -22.19
N MET A 184 12.68 3.54 -21.26
CA MET A 184 13.49 4.04 -20.15
C MET A 184 12.58 4.24 -18.95
N PRO A 185 12.20 3.14 -18.27
CA PRO A 185 11.33 3.21 -17.11
C PRO A 185 12.00 3.98 -15.98
N ASN A 186 11.19 4.61 -15.14
CA ASN A 186 11.69 5.33 -13.97
C ASN A 186 12.06 4.33 -12.87
N ASP A 187 12.97 4.76 -12.00
CA ASP A 187 13.24 4.08 -10.74
C ASP A 187 12.16 4.41 -9.70
N TYR A 188 12.16 3.66 -8.60
CA TYR A 188 11.23 3.85 -7.49
C TYR A 188 11.30 5.27 -6.91
N LEU A 189 10.16 5.97 -6.87
CA LEU A 189 9.99 7.35 -6.37
C LEU A 189 10.76 8.42 -7.19
N CYS A 190 11.08 8.13 -8.44
CA CYS A 190 11.70 9.07 -9.36
C CYS A 190 10.74 9.44 -10.51
N TYR A 191 10.86 10.68 -10.98
CA TYR A 191 10.18 11.17 -12.17
C TYR A 191 11.20 11.65 -13.20
N GLN A 192 10.80 11.71 -14.47
CA GLN A 192 11.68 12.22 -15.54
C GLN A 192 11.92 13.73 -15.44
N SER A 193 10.92 14.47 -14.98
CA SER A 193 10.99 15.92 -14.81
C SER A 193 10.13 16.39 -13.64
N THR A 194 10.47 17.55 -13.11
CA THR A 194 9.68 18.21 -12.05
C THR A 194 8.29 18.61 -12.52
N GLU A 195 8.10 18.85 -13.83
CA GLU A 195 6.80 19.20 -14.40
C GLU A 195 5.82 18.03 -14.27
N ILE A 196 6.26 16.82 -14.64
CA ILE A 196 5.49 15.59 -14.49
C ILE A 196 5.25 15.27 -13.01
N GLU A 197 6.23 15.50 -12.14
CA GLU A 197 6.03 15.37 -10.70
C GLU A 197 4.87 16.28 -10.23
N THR A 198 4.84 17.53 -10.70
CA THR A 198 3.86 18.56 -10.30
C THR A 198 2.51 18.53 -11.01
N SER A 199 2.36 17.78 -12.10
CA SER A 199 1.17 17.76 -12.94
C SER A 199 -0.09 17.24 -12.23
N HIS A 200 0.08 16.46 -11.16
CA HIS A 200 -1.02 15.77 -10.48
C HIS A 200 -0.84 15.79 -8.95
N PRO A 201 -1.94 15.81 -8.15
CA PRO A 201 -1.85 15.82 -6.69
C PRO A 201 -1.15 14.59 -6.09
N ILE A 202 -1.37 13.39 -6.64
CA ILE A 202 -0.67 12.16 -6.20
C ILE A 202 0.81 12.24 -6.58
N ARG A 203 1.70 12.39 -5.61
CA ARG A 203 3.16 12.52 -5.81
C ARG A 203 3.92 11.24 -5.61
N LEU A 204 3.52 10.40 -4.67
CA LEU A 204 4.16 9.10 -4.47
C LEU A 204 3.09 8.04 -4.29
N TYR A 205 3.38 6.86 -4.81
CA TYR A 205 2.53 5.70 -4.69
C TYR A 205 3.40 4.48 -4.40
N THR A 206 3.02 3.69 -3.41
CA THR A 206 3.68 2.43 -3.10
C THR A 206 2.65 1.45 -2.63
N ARG A 207 2.69 0.23 -3.17
CA ARG A 207 1.89 -0.87 -2.69
C ARG A 207 2.79 -1.95 -2.12
N TYR A 208 2.55 -2.34 -0.88
CA TYR A 208 3.19 -3.48 -0.26
C TYR A 208 2.19 -4.62 -0.10
N ILE A 209 2.22 -5.58 -1.03
CA ILE A 209 1.23 -6.66 -1.13
C ILE A 209 -0.20 -6.09 -1.25
N ASP A 210 -0.92 -5.96 -0.14
CA ASP A 210 -2.30 -5.45 -0.04
C ASP A 210 -2.38 -4.07 0.63
N GLN A 211 -1.28 -3.54 1.16
CA GLN A 211 -1.20 -2.23 1.81
C GLN A 211 -0.82 -1.14 0.81
N LEU A 212 -1.50 -0.01 0.87
CA LEU A 212 -1.34 1.15 0.01
C LEU A 212 -0.80 2.34 0.80
N PHE A 213 0.21 2.99 0.23
CA PHE A 213 0.80 4.22 0.73
C PHE A 213 0.78 5.25 -0.39
N ILE A 214 -0.02 6.31 -0.21
CA ILE A 214 -0.20 7.35 -1.21
C ILE A 214 0.15 8.70 -0.59
N VAL A 215 1.02 9.45 -1.24
CA VAL A 215 1.39 10.81 -0.84
C VAL A 215 0.79 11.80 -1.82
N PHE A 216 0.03 12.75 -1.29
CA PHE A 216 -0.59 13.83 -2.03
C PHE A 216 0.05 15.17 -1.69
N ARG A 217 0.14 16.04 -2.68
CA ARG A 217 0.48 17.46 -2.53
C ARG A 217 -0.63 18.27 -3.19
N PHE A 218 -1.35 19.04 -2.40
CA PHE A 218 -2.46 19.87 -2.86
C PHE A 218 -2.12 21.34 -2.76
N THR A 219 -2.59 22.09 -3.75
CA THR A 219 -2.73 23.55 -3.65
C THR A 219 -3.94 23.92 -2.79
N ASN A 220 -4.01 25.18 -2.35
CA ASN A 220 -5.13 25.66 -1.53
C ASN A 220 -6.47 25.57 -2.27
N GLU A 221 -6.47 25.81 -3.58
CA GLU A 221 -7.66 25.72 -4.43
C GLU A 221 -8.15 24.26 -4.55
N GLU A 222 -7.24 23.33 -4.84
CA GLU A 222 -7.57 21.89 -4.92
C GLU A 222 -8.06 21.33 -3.57
N CYS A 223 -7.45 21.75 -2.45
CA CYS A 223 -7.91 21.39 -1.11
C CYS A 223 -9.36 21.81 -0.89
N ARG A 224 -9.70 23.06 -1.23
CA ARG A 224 -11.04 23.61 -1.04
C ARG A 224 -12.06 22.89 -1.90
N ASP A 225 -11.75 22.68 -3.17
CA ASP A 225 -12.61 21.95 -4.10
C ASP A 225 -12.86 20.50 -3.64
N MET A 226 -11.81 19.79 -3.23
CA MET A 226 -11.93 18.42 -2.75
C MET A 226 -12.81 18.32 -1.49
N ILE A 227 -12.61 19.22 -0.53
CA ILE A 227 -13.43 19.29 0.69
C ILE A 227 -14.88 19.65 0.34
N GLN A 228 -15.08 20.60 -0.57
CA GLN A 228 -16.42 21.04 -0.97
C GLN A 228 -17.20 19.90 -1.64
N ARG A 229 -16.57 19.14 -2.54
CA ARG A 229 -17.17 17.96 -3.17
C ARG A 229 -17.56 16.91 -2.13
N TYR A 230 -16.67 16.61 -1.19
CA TYR A 230 -16.95 15.67 -0.10
C TYR A 230 -18.13 16.14 0.78
N LEU A 231 -18.14 17.41 1.22
CA LEU A 231 -19.19 17.93 2.10
C LEU A 231 -20.53 18.14 1.39
N THR A 232 -20.54 18.18 0.05
CA THR A 232 -21.79 18.19 -0.74
C THR A 232 -22.49 16.83 -0.68
N GLU A 233 -21.72 15.75 -0.75
CA GLU A 233 -22.23 14.37 -0.65
C GLU A 233 -22.47 13.95 0.81
N TYR A 234 -21.59 14.38 1.73
CA TYR A 234 -21.63 14.06 3.16
C TYR A 234 -21.62 15.33 4.00
N PRO A 235 -22.76 16.03 4.15
CA PRO A 235 -22.83 17.25 4.93
C PRO A 235 -22.59 16.98 6.42
N ASP A 236 -21.72 17.77 7.04
CA ASP A 236 -21.40 17.72 8.47
C ASP A 236 -21.75 19.05 9.17
N PRO A 237 -23.04 19.27 9.52
CA PRO A 237 -23.48 20.49 10.18
C PRO A 237 -23.00 20.60 11.63
N ASN A 238 -22.72 19.47 12.28
CA ASN A 238 -22.40 19.39 13.71
C ASN A 238 -20.90 19.32 14.02
N ASN A 239 -20.03 19.33 13.00
CA ASN A 239 -18.58 19.11 13.13
C ASN A 239 -18.22 17.74 13.72
N GLU A 240 -19.03 16.73 13.43
CA GLU A 240 -18.85 15.36 13.92
C GLU A 240 -17.72 14.63 13.18
N ASN A 241 -17.21 15.15 12.05
CA ASN A 241 -16.11 14.55 11.31
C ASN A 241 -14.83 14.37 12.15
N ILE A 242 -14.64 15.18 13.18
CA ILE A 242 -13.50 15.08 14.13
C ILE A 242 -13.64 13.81 14.99
N VAL A 243 -14.87 13.39 15.28
CA VAL A 243 -15.16 12.19 16.05
C VAL A 243 -14.83 10.96 15.20
N GLY A 244 -14.13 10.00 15.78
CA GLY A 244 -13.72 8.78 15.07
C GLY A 244 -12.58 8.98 14.06
N TYR A 245 -11.92 10.14 14.05
CA TYR A 245 -10.67 10.30 13.29
C TYR A 245 -9.54 9.58 14.01
N ARG A 246 -8.98 8.53 13.38
CA ARG A 246 -7.90 7.73 13.96
C ARG A 246 -6.62 8.55 14.05
N ASN A 247 -5.91 8.43 15.16
CA ASN A 247 -4.61 9.09 15.37
C ASN A 247 -3.63 8.15 16.06
N LYS A 248 -2.34 8.31 15.79
CA LYS A 248 -1.27 7.44 16.29
C LYS A 248 -0.94 7.79 17.75
N LYS A 249 -1.55 7.05 18.68
CA LYS A 249 -1.40 7.25 20.14
C LYS A 249 -0.02 6.86 20.69
N CYS A 250 0.80 6.18 19.90
CA CYS A 250 2.19 5.89 20.21
C CYS A 250 3.07 7.15 20.33
N TRP A 251 2.62 8.28 19.74
CA TRP A 251 3.30 9.56 19.81
C TRP A 251 2.73 10.47 20.91
N PRO A 252 3.58 11.29 21.55
CA PRO A 252 3.15 12.34 22.48
C PRO A 252 2.08 13.29 21.90
N ARG A 253 1.28 13.92 22.78
CA ARG A 253 0.11 14.73 22.36
C ARG A 253 0.47 15.94 21.51
N ASP A 254 1.67 16.47 21.68
CA ASP A 254 2.27 17.59 20.95
C ASP A 254 2.86 17.16 19.60
N GLN A 255 3.17 15.87 19.43
CA GLN A 255 3.83 15.31 18.23
C GLN A 255 2.87 14.58 17.29
N ARG A 256 1.68 14.21 17.78
CA ARG A 256 0.61 13.64 16.95
C ARG A 256 -0.09 14.70 16.08
N MET A 257 -0.89 14.26 15.11
CA MET A 257 -1.72 15.14 14.30
C MET A 257 -2.68 15.96 15.17
N ARG A 258 -2.72 17.27 14.97
CA ARG A 258 -3.74 18.17 15.53
C ARG A 258 -4.99 18.07 14.67
N LEU A 259 -6.14 17.91 15.33
CA LEU A 259 -7.42 17.69 14.66
C LEU A 259 -8.10 19.03 14.37
N MET A 260 -7.61 19.73 13.34
CA MET A 260 -8.24 20.94 12.81
C MET A 260 -9.36 20.57 11.84
N LYS A 261 -10.46 21.34 11.82
CA LYS A 261 -11.62 21.05 10.96
C LYS A 261 -11.24 20.92 9.48
N HIS A 262 -10.39 21.82 8.98
CA HIS A 262 -9.91 21.80 7.61
C HIS A 262 -9.17 20.49 7.29
N ASP A 263 -8.16 20.15 8.10
CA ASP A 263 -7.31 18.97 7.90
C ASP A 263 -8.08 17.65 8.03
N VAL A 264 -8.98 17.57 9.01
CA VAL A 264 -9.84 16.39 9.22
C VAL A 264 -10.76 16.17 8.00
N ASN A 265 -11.39 17.24 7.52
CA ASN A 265 -12.24 17.16 6.33
C ASN A 265 -11.44 16.80 5.08
N LEU A 266 -10.22 17.33 4.92
CA LEU A 266 -9.34 16.98 3.81
C LEU A 266 -8.96 15.49 3.84
N GLY A 267 -8.55 14.97 5.00
CA GLY A 267 -8.20 13.57 5.17
C GLY A 267 -9.37 12.62 4.85
N ARG A 268 -10.59 12.97 5.28
CA ARG A 268 -11.81 12.21 4.95
C ARG A 268 -12.19 12.33 3.47
N ALA A 269 -12.07 13.52 2.88
CA ALA A 269 -12.39 13.76 1.48
C ALA A 269 -11.49 12.95 0.54
N ILE A 270 -10.18 12.88 0.84
CA ILE A 270 -9.23 12.08 0.06
C ILE A 270 -9.51 10.59 0.19
N PHE A 271 -9.80 10.12 1.41
CA PHE A 271 -10.19 8.73 1.60
C PHE A 271 -11.47 8.40 0.83
N TRP A 272 -12.47 9.29 0.86
CA TRP A 272 -13.70 9.14 0.11
C TRP A 272 -13.45 9.07 -1.40
N ASP A 273 -12.62 9.96 -1.94
CA ASP A 273 -12.26 9.96 -3.36
C ASP A 273 -11.60 8.63 -3.77
N ILE A 274 -10.60 8.15 -3.00
CA ILE A 274 -9.93 6.88 -3.27
C ILE A 274 -10.88 5.69 -3.14
N ASN A 275 -11.77 5.70 -2.15
CA ASN A 275 -12.74 4.63 -1.96
C ASN A 275 -13.73 4.55 -3.13
N ASN A 276 -14.12 5.69 -3.73
CA ASN A 276 -15.03 5.71 -4.87
C ASN A 276 -14.42 5.21 -6.17
N ARG A 277 -13.09 5.23 -6.31
CA ARG A 277 -12.38 4.67 -7.46
C ARG A 277 -12.43 3.14 -7.51
N LEU A 278 -12.76 2.50 -6.39
CA LEU A 278 -12.74 1.04 -6.24
C LEU A 278 -14.17 0.46 -6.22
N PRO A 279 -14.53 -0.38 -7.20
CA PRO A 279 -15.80 -1.10 -7.17
C PRO A 279 -15.84 -2.08 -5.98
N ARG A 280 -16.88 -1.96 -5.16
CA ARG A 280 -17.07 -2.79 -3.94
C ARG A 280 -17.12 -4.30 -4.20
N SER A 281 -17.47 -4.71 -5.42
CA SER A 281 -17.47 -6.11 -5.87
C SER A 281 -16.06 -6.69 -5.94
N ILE A 282 -15.06 -5.89 -6.30
CA ILE A 282 -13.67 -6.31 -6.50
C ILE A 282 -12.91 -6.24 -5.16
N THR A 283 -12.95 -5.08 -4.50
CA THR A 283 -12.34 -4.87 -3.19
C THR A 283 -13.03 -3.69 -2.51
N SER A 284 -12.71 -3.46 -1.25
CA SER A 284 -13.17 -2.29 -0.50
C SER A 284 -12.03 -1.76 0.35
N VAL A 285 -12.08 -0.49 0.66
CA VAL A 285 -11.16 0.16 1.58
C VAL A 285 -11.97 0.64 2.79
N SER A 286 -11.53 0.27 4.00
CA SER A 286 -12.25 0.59 5.24
C SER A 286 -11.57 1.74 5.99
N TRP A 287 -12.33 2.70 6.51
CA TRP A 287 -11.77 3.83 7.26
C TRP A 287 -11.12 3.38 8.57
N GLU A 288 -11.68 2.36 9.21
CA GLU A 288 -11.20 1.83 10.50
C GLU A 288 -9.76 1.30 10.41
N ASN A 289 -9.42 0.64 9.29
CA ASN A 289 -8.09 0.10 9.03
C ASN A 289 -7.19 1.06 8.24
N SER A 290 -7.67 2.28 7.99
CA SER A 290 -6.91 3.31 7.28
C SER A 290 -6.45 4.42 8.21
N PHE A 291 -5.42 5.15 7.79
CA PHE A 291 -4.94 6.33 8.47
C PHE A 291 -4.59 7.40 7.44
N ALA A 292 -5.21 8.57 7.59
CA ALA A 292 -4.89 9.75 6.78
C ALA A 292 -4.18 10.77 7.67
N MET A 293 -2.99 11.19 7.27
CA MET A 293 -2.21 12.21 7.95
C MET A 293 -2.12 13.46 7.09
N VAL A 294 -2.48 14.62 7.64
CA VAL A 294 -2.36 15.91 6.94
C VAL A 294 -1.26 16.75 7.57
N TYR A 295 -0.33 17.20 6.72
CA TYR A 295 0.65 18.22 7.03
C TYR A 295 0.20 19.54 6.41
N SER A 296 0.10 20.57 7.24
CA SER A 296 -0.54 21.85 6.91
C SER A 296 0.17 23.00 7.64
N GLY A 297 -0.37 24.21 7.54
CA GLY A 297 0.07 25.35 8.36
C GLY A 297 0.08 25.04 9.87
N ASP A 298 -0.93 24.31 10.33
CA ASP A 298 -1.20 23.99 11.73
C ASP A 298 -0.49 22.70 12.21
N ASN A 299 -0.25 21.76 11.29
CA ASN A 299 0.31 20.44 11.56
C ASN A 299 1.78 20.35 11.10
N PRO A 300 2.77 20.41 12.03
CA PRO A 300 4.19 20.50 11.67
C PRO A 300 4.88 19.15 11.40
N ASN A 301 4.22 18.03 11.71
CA ASN A 301 4.78 16.68 11.57
C ASN A 301 4.09 15.95 10.42
N MET A 302 4.80 15.04 9.76
CA MET A 302 4.22 14.01 8.89
C MET A 302 4.41 12.65 9.56
N LEU A 303 3.30 12.01 9.92
CA LEU A 303 3.24 10.72 10.58
C LEU A 303 2.81 9.66 9.60
N PHE A 304 3.49 8.51 9.60
CA PHE A 304 3.01 7.33 8.91
C PHE A 304 3.57 6.02 9.48
N GLY A 305 2.90 4.90 9.23
CA GLY A 305 3.31 3.56 9.64
C GLY A 305 3.60 2.67 8.44
N MET A 306 4.82 2.14 8.33
CA MET A 306 5.25 1.28 7.22
C MET A 306 6.12 0.14 7.71
N PHE A 307 5.86 -1.08 7.22
CA PHE A 307 6.66 -2.30 7.50
C PHE A 307 6.90 -2.61 8.99
N GLY A 308 5.95 -2.26 9.86
CA GLY A 308 6.07 -2.45 11.31
C GLY A 308 6.87 -1.36 12.04
N TYR A 309 7.20 -0.28 11.34
CA TYR A 309 7.77 0.93 11.91
C TYR A 309 6.76 2.07 11.89
N GLU A 310 6.76 2.85 12.97
CA GLU A 310 6.06 4.11 13.08
C GLU A 310 7.06 5.26 12.85
N CYS A 311 6.80 6.08 11.85
CA CYS A 311 7.69 7.12 11.38
C CYS A 311 7.08 8.51 11.59
N ARG A 312 7.92 9.45 12.02
CA ARG A 312 7.57 10.85 12.11
C ARG A 312 8.63 11.69 11.42
N ILE A 313 8.28 12.27 10.28
CA ILE A 313 9.13 13.23 9.58
C ILE A 313 8.80 14.64 10.07
N ILE A 314 9.85 15.40 10.38
CA ILE A 314 9.76 16.79 10.80
C ILE A 314 10.75 17.59 9.94
N PRO A 315 10.28 18.59 9.18
CA PRO A 315 11.18 19.45 8.43
C PRO A 315 11.86 20.46 9.35
N ARG A 316 13.12 20.78 9.03
CA ARG A 316 13.95 21.70 9.82
C ARG A 316 13.36 23.11 9.87
N CYS A 317 12.67 23.55 8.81
CA CYS A 317 11.99 24.85 8.76
C CYS A 317 10.93 25.01 9.87
N ARG A 318 10.30 23.91 10.32
CA ARG A 318 9.34 23.91 11.42
C ARG A 318 10.00 23.70 12.78
N LEU A 319 11.11 22.94 12.86
CA LEU A 319 11.90 22.81 14.09
C LEU A 319 12.44 24.15 14.59
N ALA A 320 12.90 25.01 13.67
CA ALA A 320 13.41 26.34 14.01
C ALA A 320 12.35 27.22 14.71
N GLN A 321 11.07 27.00 14.41
CA GLN A 321 9.94 27.71 15.03
C GLN A 321 9.56 27.11 16.39
N SER A 322 9.82 25.81 16.63
CA SER A 322 9.41 25.10 17.86
C SER A 322 10.47 25.07 18.96
N CYS A 323 11.59 25.80 18.81
CA CYS A 323 12.67 25.96 19.81
C CYS A 323 13.09 24.64 20.50
N SER A 324 13.12 23.55 19.74
CA SER A 324 13.40 22.21 20.23
C SER A 324 14.28 21.51 19.21
N GLU A 325 15.59 21.73 19.28
CA GLU A 325 16.53 20.88 18.57
C GLU A 325 16.37 19.46 19.11
N VAL A 326 15.83 18.57 18.29
CA VAL A 326 15.89 17.13 18.56
C VAL A 326 17.36 16.76 18.45
N GLY A 327 18.04 16.70 19.60
CA GLY A 327 19.44 16.30 19.68
C GLY A 327 19.66 14.97 18.95
N HIS A 328 20.87 14.76 18.45
CA HIS A 328 21.28 13.52 17.78
C HIS A 328 21.07 12.32 18.72
N ARG A 329 19.95 11.61 18.54
CA ARG A 329 19.64 10.34 19.20
C ARG A 329 19.73 9.22 18.17
N ASP A 330 20.11 8.02 18.61
CA ASP A 330 20.35 6.85 17.75
C ASP A 330 19.11 6.35 16.97
N GLY A 331 17.91 6.87 17.25
CA GLY A 331 16.65 6.54 16.56
C GLY A 331 16.17 7.60 15.54
N VAL A 332 17.04 8.50 15.10
CA VAL A 332 16.68 9.60 14.19
C VAL A 332 17.50 9.53 12.91
N TRP A 333 16.82 9.45 11.77
CA TRP A 333 17.42 9.62 10.45
C TRP A 333 17.45 11.09 10.05
N ASN A 334 18.60 11.59 9.64
CA ASN A 334 18.72 12.90 9.03
C ASN A 334 18.56 12.75 7.52
N LEU A 335 17.48 13.30 6.96
CA LEU A 335 17.18 13.26 5.54
C LEU A 335 17.86 14.44 4.85
N GLN A 336 18.64 14.14 3.83
CA GLN A 336 19.42 15.12 3.07
C GLN A 336 18.76 15.36 1.73
N ASN A 337 18.45 16.59 1.35
CA ASN A 337 17.93 16.86 0.02
C ASN A 337 19.01 16.54 -1.03
N GLU A 338 18.62 15.80 -2.07
CA GLU A 338 19.56 15.36 -3.08
C GLU A 338 20.13 16.49 -3.94
N SER A 339 19.37 17.55 -4.18
CA SER A 339 19.80 18.70 -4.99
C SER A 339 20.71 19.66 -4.21
N THR A 340 20.29 20.10 -3.03
CA THR A 340 21.04 21.08 -2.21
C THR A 340 22.11 20.45 -1.34
N LYS A 341 22.07 19.13 -1.15
CA LYS A 341 22.90 18.38 -0.20
C LYS A 341 22.75 18.87 1.25
N GLU A 342 21.72 19.63 1.57
CA GLU A 342 21.44 20.08 2.93
C GLU A 342 20.53 19.10 3.68
N ARG A 343 20.67 19.06 5.00
CA ARG A 343 19.75 18.30 5.88
C ARG A 343 18.47 19.11 6.07
N THR A 344 17.43 18.74 5.34
CA THR A 344 16.15 19.46 5.29
C THR A 344 15.10 18.90 6.26
N ALA A 345 15.19 17.62 6.62
CA ALA A 345 14.23 16.98 7.52
C ALA A 345 14.87 15.91 8.42
N GLN A 346 14.19 15.57 9.50
CA GLN A 346 14.53 14.48 10.40
C GLN A 346 13.38 13.49 10.48
N CYS A 347 13.67 12.19 10.40
CA CYS A 347 12.69 11.13 10.59
C CYS A 347 12.98 10.39 11.90
N VAL A 348 12.06 10.46 12.84
CA VAL A 348 12.12 9.71 14.11
C VAL A 348 11.40 8.38 13.92
N LEU A 349 12.04 7.29 14.33
CA LEU A 349 11.51 5.94 14.19
C LEU A 349 11.07 5.35 15.52
N ARG A 350 9.99 4.57 15.48
CA ARG A 350 9.52 3.71 16.57
C ARG A 350 9.06 2.37 15.98
N VAL A 351 8.96 1.36 16.83
CA VAL A 351 8.34 0.07 16.45
C VAL A 351 6.83 0.21 16.62
N ASP A 352 6.08 -0.33 15.65
CA ASP A 352 4.62 -0.39 15.69
C ASP A 352 4.11 -1.32 16.82
N ASP A 353 3.02 -0.93 17.47
CA ASP A 353 2.41 -1.66 18.58
C ASP A 353 1.96 -3.07 18.14
N LEU A 354 1.50 -3.23 16.88
CA LEU A 354 1.14 -4.55 16.34
C LEU A 354 2.36 -5.47 16.21
N SER A 355 3.51 -4.92 15.85
CA SER A 355 4.75 -5.69 15.71
C SER A 355 5.31 -6.11 17.07
N ILE A 356 5.19 -5.25 18.08
CA ILE A 356 5.49 -5.58 19.48
C ILE A 356 4.57 -6.71 19.98
N ALA A 357 3.27 -6.61 19.71
CA ALA A 357 2.31 -7.64 20.09
C ALA A 357 2.58 -8.98 19.40
N LYS A 358 2.95 -8.96 18.10
CA LYS A 358 3.37 -10.15 17.35
C LYS A 358 4.61 -10.81 17.98
N PHE A 359 5.61 -10.00 18.35
CA PHE A 359 6.80 -10.51 19.01
C PHE A 359 6.46 -11.14 20.37
N HIS A 360 5.63 -10.48 21.17
CA HIS A 360 5.15 -11.02 22.45
C HIS A 360 4.39 -12.35 22.27
N ASN A 361 3.51 -12.45 21.28
CA ASN A 361 2.81 -13.70 20.97
C ASN A 361 3.75 -14.79 20.47
N ARG A 362 4.81 -14.44 19.73
CA ARG A 362 5.82 -15.40 19.31
C ARG A 362 6.61 -15.97 20.49
N VAL A 363 6.85 -15.19 21.53
CA VAL A 363 7.49 -15.65 22.78
C VAL A 363 6.56 -16.53 23.61
N ARG A 364 5.24 -16.31 23.52
CA ARG A 364 4.22 -17.16 24.17
C ARG A 364 4.07 -18.54 23.52
N GLN A 365 4.39 -18.65 22.23
CA GLN A 365 4.33 -19.87 21.42
C GLN A 365 5.60 -20.69 21.59
#